data_AF-A0A2T5NP31-F1
#
_entry.id   AF-A0A2T5NP31-F1
#
_cell.length_a   1.000
_cell.length_b   1.000
_cell.length_c   1.000
_cell.angle_alpha   90.00
_cell.angle_beta   90.00
_cell.angle_gamma   90.00
#
_symmetry.space_group_name_H-M   'P 1'
#
loop_
_entity.id
_entity.type
_entity.pdbx_description
1 polymer ?
#
loop_
_entity_poly.entity_id
_entity_poly.type
_entity_poly.pdbx_seq_one_letter_code
_entity_poly.pdbx_strand_id
1 'polypeptide(L)' 'MEAFALDTIDGERVIITLPAIQGEQGSEWEGSLIFRHDYLLELLAYSVEHGIIKPGEVSKALIDGSSRPSQV' A
#
# COMPACT_ATOMS: atom_id res chain seq x y z
N MET A 1 -14.48 -6.54 12.34
CA MET A 1 -14.52 -6.95 10.92
C MET A 1 -13.14 -6.62 10.39
N GLU A 2 -12.36 -7.61 9.97
CA GLU A 2 -10.99 -7.37 9.53
C GLU A 2 -11.02 -6.57 8.21
N ALA A 3 -10.30 -5.44 8.16
CA ALA A 3 -10.28 -4.51 7.02
C ALA A 3 -9.38 -5.01 5.86
N PHE A 4 -8.88 -6.24 5.98
CA PHE A 4 -7.95 -6.86 5.04
C PHE A 4 -8.12 -8.38 5.04
N ALA A 5 -7.59 -9.02 3.99
CA ALA A 5 -7.45 -10.47 3.85
C ALA A 5 -6.03 -10.80 3.35
N LEU A 6 -5.58 -12.03 3.59
CA LEU A 6 -4.30 -12.54 3.09
C LEU A 6 -4.59 -13.62 2.05
N ASP A 7 -3.83 -13.61 0.95
CA ASP A 7 -3.96 -14.62 -0.10
C ASP A 7 -2.62 -14.89 -0.79
N THR A 8 -2.64 -15.81 -1.76
CA THR A 8 -1.55 -16.05 -2.71
C THR A 8 -2.11 -15.93 -4.14
N ILE A 9 -1.65 -14.92 -4.87
CA ILE A 9 -2.04 -14.68 -6.27
C ILE A 9 -0.80 -14.84 -7.13
N ASP A 10 -0.90 -15.66 -8.18
CA ASP A 10 0.22 -15.95 -9.10
C ASP A 10 1.50 -16.45 -8.41
N GLY A 11 1.36 -17.11 -7.25
CA GLY A 11 2.48 -17.61 -6.44
C GLY A 11 3.09 -16.59 -5.49
N GLU A 12 2.60 -15.36 -5.47
CA GLU A 12 3.05 -14.29 -4.57
C GLU A 12 2.08 -14.10 -3.42
N ARG A 13 2.62 -13.93 -2.21
CA ARG A 13 1.80 -13.64 -1.02
C ARG A 13 1.36 -12.18 -1.05
N VAL A 14 0.07 -11.93 -0.84
CA VAL A 14 -0.50 -10.59 -0.95
C VAL A 14 -1.38 -10.24 0.24
N ILE A 15 -1.52 -8.94 0.51
CA ILE A 15 -2.55 -8.38 1.39
C ILE A 15 -3.61 -7.73 0.50
N ILE A 16 -4.86 -8.17 0.66
CA ILE A 16 -6.01 -7.64 -0.06
C ILE A 16 -6.73 -6.69 0.88
N THR A 17 -6.99 -5.48 0.41
CA THR A 17 -7.48 -4.39 1.24
C THR A 17 -8.53 -3.58 0.47
N LEU A 18 -9.47 -2.98 1.18
CA LEU A 18 -10.37 -1.98 0.60
C LEU A 18 -9.78 -0.58 0.78
N PRO A 19 -9.96 0.34 -0.19
CA PRO A 19 -9.57 1.73 -0.01
C PRO A 19 -10.18 2.30 1.28
N ALA A 20 -9.43 3.12 2.00
CA ALA A 20 -9.96 3.81 3.17
C ALA A 20 -11.04 4.83 2.79
N ILE A 21 -10.89 5.48 1.63
CA ILE A 21 -11.81 6.48 1.08
C ILE A 21 -11.82 6.37 -0.45
N GLN A 22 -12.96 6.62 -1.09
CA GLN A 22 -13.05 6.84 -2.53
C GLN A 22 -13.36 8.32 -2.80
N GLY A 23 -12.71 8.91 -3.80
CA GLY A 23 -12.94 10.31 -4.16
C GLY A 23 -14.38 10.54 -4.62
N GLU A 24 -15.00 11.58 -4.06
CA GLU A 24 -16.41 11.88 -4.24
C GLU A 24 -16.72 12.35 -5.66
N GLN A 25 -17.96 12.12 -6.08
CA GLN A 25 -18.48 12.60 -7.35
C GLN A 25 -18.39 14.14 -7.45
N GLY A 26 -17.86 14.63 -8.57
CA GLY A 26 -17.62 16.05 -8.84
C GLY A 26 -16.31 16.59 -8.29
N SER A 27 -15.52 15.79 -7.56
CA SER A 27 -14.18 16.19 -7.11
C SER A 27 -13.11 15.96 -8.18
N GLU A 28 -11.97 16.63 -8.06
CA GLU A 28 -10.80 16.38 -8.92
C GLU A 28 -10.28 14.92 -8.81
N TRP A 29 -10.66 14.23 -7.72
CA TRP A 29 -10.27 12.86 -7.41
C TRP A 29 -11.42 11.87 -7.61
N GLU A 30 -12.51 12.25 -8.31
CA GLU A 30 -13.69 11.41 -8.47
C GLU A 30 -13.33 9.99 -8.91
N GLY A 31 -13.86 9.00 -8.18
CA GLY A 31 -13.64 7.58 -8.46
C GLY A 31 -12.26 7.05 -8.07
N SER A 32 -11.31 7.91 -7.72
CA SER A 32 -9.97 7.52 -7.30
C SER A 32 -9.98 6.87 -5.92
N LEU A 33 -9.10 5.89 -5.72
CA LEU A 33 -8.86 5.28 -4.41
C LEU A 33 -7.92 6.18 -3.60
N ILE A 34 -8.35 6.59 -2.41
CA ILE A 34 -7.59 7.47 -1.53
C ILE A 34 -7.05 6.66 -0.35
N PHE A 35 -5.72 6.63 -0.26
CA PHE A 35 -4.98 5.96 0.80
C PHE A 35 -4.42 7.02 1.74
N ARG A 36 -5.02 7.13 2.92
CA ARG A 36 -4.55 8.06 3.95
C ARG A 36 -3.23 7.60 4.55
N HIS A 37 -2.50 8.54 5.14
CA HIS A 37 -1.22 8.28 5.77
C HIS A 37 -1.27 7.19 6.85
N ASP A 38 -2.24 7.28 7.76
CA ASP A 38 -2.49 6.27 8.80
C ASP A 38 -2.74 4.88 8.20
N TYR A 39 -3.60 4.82 7.19
CA TYR A 39 -3.92 3.59 6.48
C TYR A 39 -2.70 2.96 5.79
N LEU A 40 -1.85 3.77 5.14
CA LEU A 40 -0.62 3.28 4.51
C LEU A 40 0.36 2.69 5.54
N LEU A 41 0.48 3.32 6.72
CA LEU A 41 1.32 2.79 7.80
C LEU A 41 0.78 1.48 8.36
N GLU A 42 -0.54 1.35 8.52
CA GLU A 42 -1.17 0.10 8.95
C GLU A 42 -0.94 -1.01 7.92
N LEU A 43 -1.14 -0.75 6.63
CA LEU A 43 -0.89 -1.73 5.58
C LEU A 43 0.57 -2.18 5.56
N LEU A 44 1.51 -1.26 5.74
CA LEU A 44 2.92 -1.60 5.83
C LEU A 44 3.21 -2.48 7.05
N ALA A 45 2.66 -2.14 8.21
CA ALA A 45 2.84 -2.91 9.44
C ALA A 45 2.30 -4.34 9.29
N TYR A 46 1.07 -4.50 8.78
CA TYR A 46 0.46 -5.81 8.53
C TYR A 46 1.24 -6.63 7.49
N SER A 47 1.70 -5.97 6.43
CA SER A 47 2.51 -6.64 5.40
C SER A 47 3.81 -7.19 5.97
N VAL A 48 4.44 -6.48 6.91
CA VAL A 48 5.64 -6.95 7.60
C VAL A 48 5.31 -8.06 8.59
N GLU A 49 4.27 -7.90 9.41
CA GLU A 49 3.84 -8.90 10.40
C GLU A 49 3.52 -10.26 9.77
N HIS A 50 2.86 -10.25 8.62
CA HIS A 50 2.48 -11.47 7.90
C HIS A 50 3.54 -11.96 6.90
N GLY A 51 4.71 -11.31 6.87
CA GLY A 51 5.86 -11.73 6.05
C GLY A 51 5.63 -11.58 4.55
N ILE A 52 4.76 -10.66 4.14
CA ILE A 52 4.59 -10.26 2.73
C ILE A 52 5.76 -9.37 2.32
N ILE A 53 6.13 -8.42 3.18
CA ILE A 53 7.29 -7.54 2.99
C ILE A 53 8.31 -7.85 4.09
N LYS A 54 9.58 -8.03 3.73
CA LYS A 54 10.65 -8.11 4.73
C LYS A 54 11.06 -6.70 5.16
N PRO A 55 11.36 -6.46 6.45
CA PRO A 55 11.76 -5.12 6.91
C PRO A 55 12.91 -4.48 6.10
N GLY A 56 13.91 -5.28 5.71
CA GLY A 56 15.05 -4.80 4.91
C GLY A 56 14.67 -4.36 3.49
N GLU A 57 13.58 -4.87 2.93
CA GLU A 57 13.09 -4.48 1.59
C GLU A 57 12.50 -3.08 1.62
N VAL A 58 11.84 -2.69 2.72
CA VAL A 58 11.34 -1.33 2.93
C VAL A 58 12.49 -0.32 2.95
N SER A 59 13.53 -0.59 3.74
CA SER A 59 14.70 0.30 3.82
C SER A 59 15.41 0.41 2.47
N LYS A 60 15.55 -0.71 1.75
CA LYS A 60 16.14 -0.71 0.40
C LYS A 60 15.31 0.09 -0.59
N ALA A 61 13.98 -0.08 -0.59
CA ALA A 61 13.08 0.66 -1.47
C ALA A 61 13.13 2.18 -1.24
N LEU A 62 13.35 2.63 0.01
CA LEU A 62 13.54 4.05 0.32
C LEU A 62 14.83 4.61 -0.28
N ILE A 63 15.92 3.83 -0.25
CA ILE A 63 17.22 4.21 -0.83
C ILE A 63 17.15 4.23 -2.36
N ASP A 64 16.56 3.17 -2.95
CA ASP A 64 16.43 3.04 -4.40
C ASP A 64 15.44 4.06 -4.97
N GLY A 65 14.35 4.35 -4.24
CA GLY A 65 13.32 5.32 -4.62
C GLY A 65 13.79 6.77 -4.56
N SER A 66 14.64 7.12 -3.58
CA SER A 66 15.29 8.43 -3.51
C SER A 66 16.36 8.64 -4.59
N SER A 67 16.72 7.58 -5.30
CA SER A 67 17.63 7.61 -6.44
C SER A 67 16.93 7.72 -7.80
N ARG A 68 15.58 7.67 -7.85
CA ARG A 68 14.85 7.95 -9.09
C ARG A 68 14.88 9.45 -9.38
N PRO A 69 15.40 9.90 -10.54
CA PRO A 69 15.26 11.29 -10.92
C PRO A 69 13.77 11.61 -11.01
N SER A 70 13.36 12.72 -10.38
CA SER A 70 12.05 13.31 -10.57
C SER A 70 11.87 13.55 -12.07
N GLN A 71 11.03 12.74 -12.72
CA GLN A 71 10.54 13.06 -14.05
C GLN A 71 9.57 14.22 -13.87
N VAL A 72 10.12 15.43 -13.96
CA VAL A 72 9.39 16.68 -14.15
C VAL A 72 8.99 16.79 -15.61
#